data_AF-A0A954G483-F1
#
_entry.id   AF-A0A954G483-F1
#
_cell.length_a   1.000
_cell.length_b   1.000
_cell.length_c   1.000
_cell.angle_alpha   90.00
_cell.angle_beta   90.00
_cell.angle_gamma   90.00
#
_symmetry.space_group_name_H-M   'P 1'
#
loop_
_entity.id
_entity.type
_entity.pdbx_description
1 polymer ?
#
loop_
_entity_poly.entity_id
_entity_poly.type
_entity_poly.pdbx_seq_one_letter_code
_entity_poly.pdbx_strand_id
1 'polypeptide(L)'
;MNFTVRLSLLVLLCSSSLLTSGCGETERAATPAPQITGMENLESPEELLPKVEQAIEIARQHYLASEKHSPWEIYHGMLAFRKDYQIKKDGKVVNALEWISSGPTFDNEPWFQKTELGGRAHPYTKSNAFEGHKNQSLAILAMADVPLDHTFQTPDGPITVADIVENAKKEIQENEEVTWSLWGLVHYLGPDATWLDKKGEEWRMEDLVYMQNATLSNDSACGGTHALFALSYARNTYKNSGQRLRGYWLEADQKIQRYIEEARAMQNLDGSFSY
;
A
#
# COMPACT_ATOMS: atom_id res chain seq x y z
N MET A 1 56.13 17.76 -27.30
CA MET A 1 55.46 17.88 -26.00
C MET A 1 55.52 16.49 -25.37
N ASN A 2 56.52 16.29 -24.53
CA ASN A 2 56.90 15.00 -23.93
C ASN A 2 56.09 14.76 -22.66
N PHE A 3 55.73 13.51 -22.35
CA PHE A 3 55.84 13.01 -20.99
C PHE A 3 56.06 11.50 -20.99
N THR A 4 57.24 11.12 -20.50
CA THR A 4 57.70 9.77 -20.19
C THR A 4 57.45 9.46 -18.72
N VAL A 5 57.15 8.18 -18.46
CA VAL A 5 57.00 7.50 -17.18
C VAL A 5 58.21 7.68 -16.27
N ARG A 6 58.00 7.87 -14.96
CA ARG A 6 58.91 7.35 -13.91
C ARG A 6 58.17 6.92 -12.64
N LEU A 7 58.38 5.66 -12.31
CA LEU A 7 58.12 4.98 -11.04
C LEU A 7 59.29 5.26 -10.09
N SER A 8 59.06 5.53 -8.80
CA SER A 8 60.09 5.40 -7.77
C SER A 8 59.47 5.16 -6.40
N LEU A 9 59.77 3.98 -5.85
CA LEU A 9 59.62 3.57 -4.47
C LEU A 9 60.71 4.27 -3.64
N LEU A 10 60.40 4.77 -2.45
CA LEU A 10 61.41 4.96 -1.41
C LEU A 10 60.80 4.83 -0.02
N VAL A 11 61.23 3.79 0.69
CA VAL A 11 61.08 3.59 2.13
C VAL A 11 62.30 4.18 2.81
N LEU A 12 62.13 4.98 3.86
CA LEU A 12 63.06 5.04 5.00
C LEU A 12 62.45 5.77 6.20
N LEU A 13 62.37 5.01 7.29
CA LEU A 13 62.16 5.47 8.67
C LEU A 13 63.39 6.28 9.14
N CYS A 14 63.15 7.32 9.94
CA CYS A 14 63.91 7.62 11.16
C CYS A 14 63.31 8.82 11.91
N SER A 15 62.69 8.50 13.06
CA SER A 15 62.81 9.14 14.37
C SER A 15 63.14 10.63 14.49
N SER A 16 62.23 11.38 15.12
CA SER A 16 62.57 12.60 15.88
C SER A 16 61.65 12.69 17.10
N SER A 17 62.27 12.74 18.27
CA SER A 17 61.66 12.71 19.59
C SER A 17 60.76 13.91 19.87
N LEU A 18 59.56 13.63 20.39
CA LEU A 18 58.59 14.60 20.88
C LEU A 18 59.06 15.25 22.18
N LEU A 19 59.06 16.58 22.20
CA LEU A 19 59.11 17.40 23.39
C LEU A 19 57.78 17.29 24.14
N THR A 20 57.88 16.99 25.43
CA THR A 20 56.77 16.97 26.39
C THR A 20 56.28 18.38 26.66
N SER A 21 54.99 18.63 26.44
CA SER A 21 54.25 19.68 27.13
C SER A 21 52.82 19.21 27.31
N GLY A 22 52.48 18.98 28.58
CA GLY A 22 51.20 18.43 29.00
C GLY A 22 50.04 19.36 28.70
N CYS A 23 48.97 18.77 28.17
CA CYS A 23 47.61 19.16 28.48
C CYS A 23 46.98 17.94 29.15
N GLY A 24 46.49 18.11 30.38
CA GLY A 24 45.87 17.05 31.13
C GLY A 24 44.63 16.55 30.41
N GLU A 25 44.64 15.28 30.02
CA GLU A 25 43.44 14.56 29.65
C GLU A 25 42.57 14.43 30.91
N THR A 26 41.58 15.30 31.03
CA THR A 26 40.38 14.92 31.76
C THR A 26 39.67 13.92 30.86
N GLU A 27 39.91 12.64 31.13
CA GLU A 27 39.15 11.53 30.58
C GLU A 27 37.68 11.79 30.94
N ARG A 28 36.93 12.43 30.03
CA ARG A 28 35.48 12.42 30.10
C ARG A 28 35.10 10.98 29.88
N ALA A 29 34.88 10.26 30.98
CA ALA A 29 34.29 8.93 30.97
C ALA A 29 33.13 8.98 29.98
N ALA A 30 33.24 8.20 28.89
CA ALA A 30 32.14 7.98 27.99
C ALA A 30 30.97 7.56 28.86
N THR A 31 29.89 8.33 28.81
CA THR A 31 28.66 7.94 29.49
C THR A 31 28.32 6.55 28.97
N PRO A 32 28.17 5.53 29.85
CA PRO A 32 27.77 4.22 29.39
C PRO A 32 26.53 4.38 28.51
N ALA A 33 26.52 3.73 27.34
CA ALA A 33 25.28 3.61 26.57
C ALA A 33 24.19 3.16 27.56
N PRO A 34 23.02 3.82 27.59
CA PRO A 34 21.97 3.45 28.52
C PRO A 34 21.73 1.95 28.41
N GLN A 35 21.88 1.25 29.54
CA GLN A 35 21.54 -0.16 29.59
C GLN A 35 20.07 -0.27 29.20
N ILE A 36 19.78 -1.05 28.15
CA ILE A 36 18.41 -1.34 27.74
C ILE A 36 17.80 -2.24 28.82
N THR A 37 17.28 -1.63 29.88
CA THR A 37 16.50 -2.27 30.92
C THR A 37 15.08 -2.45 30.40
N GLY A 38 14.87 -3.46 29.55
CA GLY A 38 13.55 -3.72 28.97
C GLY A 38 13.39 -5.10 28.31
N MET A 39 14.43 -5.94 28.29
CA MET A 39 14.37 -7.26 27.66
C MET A 39 13.50 -8.27 28.42
N GLU A 40 13.15 -8.03 29.68
CA GLU A 40 12.56 -9.05 30.54
C GLU A 40 11.04 -9.22 30.41
N ASN A 41 10.33 -8.35 29.69
CA ASN A 41 8.86 -8.42 29.56
C ASN A 41 8.36 -8.08 28.15
N LEU A 42 8.93 -8.69 27.11
CA LEU A 42 8.27 -8.70 25.80
C LEU A 42 7.13 -9.71 25.86
N GLU A 43 5.91 -9.24 25.62
CA GLU A 43 4.72 -10.10 25.57
C GLU A 43 4.83 -11.08 24.40
N SER A 44 4.43 -12.34 24.63
CA SER A 44 4.43 -13.32 23.56
C SER A 44 3.36 -13.00 22.51
N PRO A 45 3.46 -13.54 21.27
CA PRO A 45 2.40 -13.43 20.28
C PRO A 45 1.02 -13.86 20.79
N GLU A 46 0.97 -14.89 21.64
CA GLU A 46 -0.25 -15.38 22.28
C GLU A 46 -0.84 -14.39 23.29
N GLU A 47 0.00 -13.59 23.97
CA GLU A 47 -0.43 -12.54 24.89
C GLU A 47 -0.86 -11.26 24.14
N LEU A 48 -0.25 -10.98 23.00
CA LEU A 48 -0.56 -9.82 22.16
C LEU A 48 -1.85 -10.00 21.35
N LEU A 49 -2.14 -11.21 20.87
CA LEU A 49 -3.31 -11.48 20.03
C LEU A 49 -4.63 -11.03 20.68
N PRO A 50 -4.95 -11.36 21.95
CA PRO A 50 -6.16 -10.88 22.61
C PRO A 50 -6.25 -9.34 22.70
N LYS A 51 -5.11 -8.66 22.83
CA LYS A 51 -5.08 -7.18 22.87
C LYS A 51 -5.38 -6.57 21.51
N VAL A 52 -4.84 -7.17 20.44
CA VAL A 52 -5.16 -6.77 19.07
C VAL A 52 -6.64 -6.99 18.78
N GLU A 53 -7.18 -8.14 19.15
CA GLU A 53 -8.61 -8.44 19.01
C GLU A 53 -9.48 -7.45 19.80
N GLN A 54 -9.10 -7.14 21.04
CA GLN A 54 -9.78 -6.14 21.86
C GLN A 54 -9.73 -4.74 21.22
N ALA A 55 -8.57 -4.33 20.69
CA ALA A 55 -8.42 -3.04 20.01
C ALA A 55 -9.31 -2.95 18.77
N ILE A 56 -9.41 -4.04 17.99
CA ILE A 56 -10.31 -4.15 16.84
C ILE A 56 -11.77 -4.03 17.29
N GLU A 57 -12.16 -4.71 18.37
CA GLU A 57 -13.53 -4.66 18.89
C GLU A 57 -13.90 -3.25 19.39
N ILE A 58 -13.00 -2.58 20.11
CA ILE A 58 -13.19 -1.18 20.51
C ILE A 58 -13.32 -0.28 19.27
N ALA A 59 -12.47 -0.47 18.26
CA ALA A 59 -12.52 0.32 17.04
C ALA A 59 -13.85 0.10 16.28
N ARG A 60 -14.38 -1.12 16.24
CA ARG A 60 -15.69 -1.45 15.61
C ARG A 60 -16.86 -0.70 16.22
N GLN A 61 -16.77 -0.32 17.49
CA GLN A 61 -17.84 0.42 18.19
C GLN A 61 -17.91 1.90 17.77
N HIS A 62 -16.89 2.40 17.06
CA HIS A 62 -16.83 3.78 16.57
C HIS A 62 -17.50 3.90 15.20
N TYR A 63 -18.83 3.97 15.21
CA TYR A 63 -19.62 4.14 13.99
C TYR A 63 -19.47 5.55 13.39
N LEU A 64 -19.07 5.62 12.13
CA LEU A 64 -19.32 6.80 11.32
C LEU A 64 -20.83 6.91 11.04
N ALA A 65 -21.32 8.14 10.94
CA ALA A 65 -22.73 8.44 10.64
C ALA A 65 -22.85 9.08 9.25
N SER A 66 -23.72 8.54 8.40
CA SER A 66 -23.89 9.03 7.01
C SER A 66 -24.44 10.45 6.89
N GLU A 67 -25.06 10.96 7.95
CA GLU A 67 -25.53 12.35 8.04
C GLU A 67 -24.39 13.32 8.36
N LYS A 68 -23.23 12.82 8.76
CA LYS A 68 -22.08 13.61 9.22
C LYS A 68 -20.82 13.38 8.40
N HIS A 69 -20.69 12.21 7.78
CA HIS A 69 -19.50 11.80 7.04
C HIS A 69 -19.87 11.55 5.59
N SER A 70 -18.95 11.86 4.69
CA SER A 70 -19.14 11.64 3.27
C SER A 70 -19.18 10.13 2.96
N PRO A 71 -19.78 9.74 1.82
CA PRO A 71 -19.64 8.38 1.31
C PRO A 71 -18.20 7.93 1.21
N TRP A 72 -17.27 8.83 0.86
CA TRP A 72 -15.84 8.56 0.82
C TRP A 72 -15.26 8.11 2.17
N GLU A 73 -15.54 8.83 3.25
CA GLU A 73 -15.05 8.51 4.59
C GLU A 73 -15.59 7.16 5.09
N ILE A 74 -16.88 6.92 4.85
CA ILE A 74 -17.53 5.65 5.18
C ILE A 74 -16.94 4.51 4.35
N TYR A 75 -16.82 4.70 3.04
CA TYR A 75 -16.30 3.69 2.15
C TYR A 75 -14.85 3.29 2.51
N HIS A 76 -14.03 4.26 2.93
CA HIS A 76 -12.68 4.02 3.43
C HIS A 76 -12.63 3.08 4.65
N GLY A 77 -13.66 3.09 5.51
CA GLY A 77 -13.75 2.19 6.67
C GLY A 77 -13.75 0.69 6.29
N MET A 78 -14.10 0.35 5.06
CA MET A 78 -14.03 -1.04 4.56
C MET A 78 -12.58 -1.57 4.49
N LEU A 79 -11.57 -0.69 4.40
CA LEU A 79 -10.16 -1.07 4.51
C LEU A 79 -9.77 -1.59 5.89
N ALA A 80 -10.54 -1.31 6.93
CA ALA A 80 -10.32 -1.87 8.26
C ALA A 80 -11.26 -3.04 8.54
N PHE A 81 -12.56 -2.85 8.28
CA PHE A 81 -13.61 -3.77 8.76
C PHE A 81 -14.25 -4.63 7.68
N ARG A 82 -13.77 -4.53 6.42
CA ARG A 82 -14.21 -5.35 5.28
C ARG A 82 -15.72 -5.23 5.05
N LYS A 83 -16.34 -6.29 4.52
CA LYS A 83 -17.79 -6.41 4.29
C LYS A 83 -18.63 -6.33 5.57
N ASP A 84 -18.04 -6.53 6.75
CA ASP A 84 -18.75 -6.48 8.03
C ASP A 84 -18.77 -5.06 8.63
N TYR A 85 -18.23 -4.06 7.92
CA TYR A 85 -18.21 -2.70 8.40
C TYR A 85 -19.63 -2.16 8.65
N GLN A 86 -19.83 -1.54 9.81
CA GLN A 86 -21.10 -0.98 10.22
C GLN A 86 -21.02 0.52 10.41
N ILE A 87 -22.11 1.22 10.09
CA ILE A 87 -22.28 2.67 10.23
C ILE A 87 -23.61 3.00 10.90
N LYS A 88 -23.78 4.26 11.28
CA LYS A 88 -25.08 4.82 11.68
C LYS A 88 -25.77 5.51 10.50
N LYS A 89 -27.03 5.14 10.28
CA LYS A 89 -27.98 5.81 9.37
C LYS A 89 -29.29 6.05 10.13
N ASP A 90 -29.72 7.29 10.23
CA ASP A 90 -30.95 7.70 10.95
C ASP A 90 -31.06 7.09 12.36
N GLY A 91 -29.93 7.04 13.08
CA GLY A 91 -29.85 6.47 14.42
C GLY A 91 -29.86 4.93 14.49
N LYS A 92 -29.95 4.23 13.35
CA LYS A 92 -29.87 2.77 13.26
C LYS A 92 -28.48 2.34 12.81
N VAL A 93 -28.04 1.19 13.29
CA VAL A 93 -26.82 0.53 12.80
C VAL A 93 -27.17 -0.24 11.53
N VAL A 94 -26.44 0.03 10.45
CA VAL A 94 -26.60 -0.62 9.15
C VAL A 94 -25.23 -1.04 8.61
N ASN A 95 -25.22 -2.00 7.69
CA ASN A 95 -24.00 -2.41 6.99
C ASN A 95 -23.55 -1.32 6.00
N ALA A 96 -22.26 -1.01 5.98
CA ALA A 96 -21.68 0.05 5.15
C ALA A 96 -21.65 -0.31 3.67
N LEU A 97 -21.34 -1.57 3.32
CA LEU A 97 -21.37 -2.05 1.94
C LEU A 97 -22.79 -1.97 1.40
N GLU A 98 -23.80 -2.40 2.15
CA GLU A 98 -25.20 -2.28 1.75
C GLU A 98 -25.63 -0.82 1.58
N TRP A 99 -25.23 0.06 2.49
CA TRP A 99 -25.52 1.49 2.37
C TRP A 99 -24.88 2.11 1.13
N ILE A 100 -23.60 1.84 0.87
CA ILE A 100 -22.92 2.29 -0.36
C ILE A 100 -23.58 1.70 -1.61
N SER A 101 -24.02 0.45 -1.54
CA SER A 101 -24.70 -0.25 -2.64
C SER A 101 -26.06 0.35 -2.97
N SER A 102 -26.69 1.02 -2.02
CA SER A 102 -27.97 1.72 -2.23
C SER A 102 -27.86 3.00 -3.07
N GLY A 103 -26.65 3.42 -3.43
CA GLY A 103 -26.39 4.57 -4.31
C GLY A 103 -26.42 5.92 -3.58
N PRO A 104 -25.63 6.13 -2.52
CA PRO A 104 -25.54 7.42 -1.87
C PRO A 104 -24.89 8.44 -2.80
N THR A 105 -25.20 9.71 -2.55
CA THR A 105 -24.65 10.86 -3.28
C THR A 105 -23.78 11.71 -2.38
N PHE A 106 -22.82 12.42 -2.97
CA PHE A 106 -22.09 13.50 -2.33
C PHE A 106 -22.18 14.75 -3.21
N ASP A 107 -22.56 15.89 -2.65
CA ASP A 107 -22.83 17.13 -3.41
C ASP A 107 -23.78 16.93 -4.62
N ASN A 108 -24.81 16.08 -4.45
CA ASN A 108 -25.77 15.65 -5.48
C ASN A 108 -25.20 14.81 -6.64
N GLU A 109 -23.95 14.38 -6.55
CA GLU A 109 -23.32 13.47 -7.51
C GLU A 109 -23.28 12.04 -6.95
N PRO A 110 -23.56 11.00 -7.76
CA PRO A 110 -23.64 9.63 -7.30
C PRO A 110 -22.26 9.04 -7.00
N TRP A 111 -22.15 8.17 -5.99
CA TRP A 111 -20.89 7.49 -5.67
C TRP A 111 -20.40 6.55 -6.78
N PHE A 112 -21.32 5.84 -7.42
CA PHE A 112 -21.05 4.98 -8.57
C PHE A 112 -21.78 5.49 -9.82
N GLN A 113 -21.13 5.34 -10.97
CA GLN A 113 -21.59 5.80 -12.27
C GLN A 113 -21.60 4.64 -13.26
N LYS A 114 -22.62 4.58 -14.11
CA LYS A 114 -22.60 3.76 -15.31
C LYS A 114 -21.77 4.44 -16.40
N THR A 115 -21.04 3.66 -17.18
CA THR A 115 -20.23 4.17 -18.29
C THR A 115 -20.49 3.37 -19.57
N GLU A 116 -19.97 3.84 -20.70
CA GLU A 116 -19.99 3.06 -21.95
C GLU A 116 -19.13 1.79 -21.87
N LEU A 117 -18.25 1.69 -20.87
CA LEU A 117 -17.30 0.59 -20.67
C LEU A 117 -17.70 -0.35 -19.51
N GLY A 118 -18.87 -0.14 -18.90
CA GLY A 118 -19.32 -0.88 -17.71
C GLY A 118 -19.80 0.08 -16.62
N GLY A 119 -19.05 0.14 -15.52
CA GLY A 119 -19.33 1.04 -14.41
C GLY A 119 -18.05 1.51 -13.72
N ARG A 120 -18.14 2.54 -12.90
CA ARG A 120 -16.98 3.04 -12.12
C ARG A 120 -17.43 3.74 -10.86
N ALA A 121 -16.53 3.86 -9.89
CA ALA A 121 -16.70 4.87 -8.85
C ALA A 121 -16.53 6.27 -9.46
N HIS A 122 -17.20 7.25 -8.87
CA HIS A 122 -17.12 8.63 -9.32
C HIS A 122 -15.66 9.13 -9.23
N PRO A 123 -15.08 9.67 -10.32
CA PRO A 123 -13.71 10.16 -10.30
C PRO A 123 -13.49 11.32 -9.33
N TYR A 124 -12.24 11.55 -8.96
CA TYR A 124 -11.81 12.71 -8.16
C TYR A 124 -12.39 14.03 -8.70
N THR A 125 -12.93 14.84 -7.80
CA THR A 125 -13.32 16.23 -8.10
C THR A 125 -12.58 17.23 -7.20
N LYS A 126 -12.57 16.96 -5.89
CA LYS A 126 -11.85 17.70 -4.86
C LYS A 126 -11.49 16.78 -3.71
N SER A 127 -10.56 17.24 -2.86
CA SER A 127 -10.12 16.50 -1.68
C SER A 127 -11.31 16.01 -0.84
N ASN A 128 -11.28 14.72 -0.48
CA ASN A 128 -12.26 14.02 0.35
C ASN A 128 -13.71 13.95 -0.19
N ALA A 129 -13.93 14.29 -1.47
CA ALA A 129 -15.26 14.18 -2.08
C ALA A 129 -15.52 12.80 -2.69
N PHE A 130 -14.59 12.30 -3.48
CA PHE A 130 -14.66 11.05 -4.23
C PHE A 130 -13.31 10.34 -4.24
N GLU A 131 -13.17 9.25 -5.00
CA GLU A 131 -11.91 8.53 -5.05
C GLU A 131 -10.75 9.43 -5.45
N GLY A 132 -9.74 9.52 -4.57
CA GLY A 132 -8.55 10.35 -4.79
C GLY A 132 -7.66 9.83 -5.89
N HIS A 133 -7.69 8.52 -6.10
CA HIS A 133 -6.92 7.82 -7.11
C HIS A 133 -7.85 6.95 -7.95
N LYS A 134 -7.51 6.84 -9.24
CA LYS A 134 -8.26 5.99 -10.18
C LYS A 134 -8.30 4.55 -9.68
N ASN A 135 -9.49 3.95 -9.69
CA ASN A 135 -9.72 2.55 -9.29
C ASN A 135 -9.44 2.26 -7.80
N GLN A 136 -9.26 3.29 -6.96
CA GLN A 136 -9.10 3.10 -5.52
C GLN A 136 -10.33 2.43 -4.91
N SER A 137 -11.52 2.75 -5.42
CA SER A 137 -12.73 2.10 -4.96
C SER A 137 -12.73 0.61 -5.29
N LEU A 138 -12.30 0.23 -6.51
CA LEU A 138 -12.16 -1.17 -6.92
C LEU A 138 -11.18 -1.94 -6.03
N ALA A 139 -10.04 -1.33 -5.66
CA ALA A 139 -9.08 -1.94 -4.75
C ALA A 139 -9.66 -2.19 -3.34
N ILE A 140 -10.49 -1.27 -2.84
CA ILE A 140 -11.18 -1.43 -1.55
C ILE A 140 -12.22 -2.58 -1.64
N LEU A 141 -12.95 -2.72 -2.76
CA LEU A 141 -13.85 -3.87 -2.98
C LEU A 141 -13.07 -5.19 -2.97
N ALA A 142 -11.94 -5.23 -3.67
CA ALA A 142 -11.05 -6.39 -3.69
C ALA A 142 -10.54 -6.71 -2.28
N MET A 143 -10.17 -5.70 -1.49
CA MET A 143 -9.75 -5.92 -0.10
C MET A 143 -10.90 -6.46 0.76
N ALA A 144 -12.13 -6.00 0.54
CA ALA A 144 -13.31 -6.46 1.25
C ALA A 144 -13.86 -7.80 0.72
N ASP A 145 -13.23 -8.39 -0.31
CA ASP A 145 -13.65 -9.63 -0.97
C ASP A 145 -15.11 -9.56 -1.44
N VAL A 146 -15.48 -8.44 -2.06
CA VAL A 146 -16.83 -8.22 -2.58
C VAL A 146 -17.00 -8.99 -3.89
N PRO A 147 -18.03 -9.86 -4.02
CA PRO A 147 -18.25 -10.69 -5.21
C PRO A 147 -18.44 -9.92 -6.51
N LEU A 148 -18.06 -10.52 -7.63
CA LEU A 148 -18.20 -9.93 -8.97
C LEU A 148 -19.65 -9.58 -9.36
N ASP A 149 -20.62 -10.34 -8.85
CA ASP A 149 -22.05 -10.16 -9.11
C ASP A 149 -22.74 -9.19 -8.13
N HIS A 150 -22.01 -8.66 -7.14
CA HIS A 150 -22.54 -7.67 -6.21
C HIS A 150 -22.91 -6.38 -6.94
N THR A 151 -24.09 -5.84 -6.65
CA THR A 151 -24.67 -4.70 -7.39
C THR A 151 -24.61 -3.39 -6.63
N PHE A 152 -24.35 -2.29 -7.35
CA PHE A 152 -24.46 -0.91 -6.86
C PHE A 152 -25.51 -0.16 -7.66
N GLN A 153 -26.39 0.57 -6.98
CA GLN A 153 -27.36 1.44 -7.63
C GLN A 153 -26.68 2.71 -8.16
N THR A 154 -27.04 3.09 -9.38
CA THR A 154 -26.66 4.38 -10.00
C THR A 154 -27.90 5.04 -10.59
N PRO A 155 -27.86 6.36 -10.89
CA PRO A 155 -28.98 7.04 -11.55
C PRO A 155 -29.39 6.41 -12.89
N ASP A 156 -28.44 5.81 -13.62
CA ASP A 156 -28.64 5.22 -14.96
C ASP A 156 -28.87 3.70 -14.92
N GLY A 157 -29.27 3.19 -13.74
CA GLY A 157 -29.51 1.78 -13.46
C GLY A 157 -28.36 1.10 -12.72
N PRO A 158 -28.56 -0.13 -12.22
CA PRO A 158 -27.56 -0.83 -11.43
C PRO A 158 -26.33 -1.21 -12.28
N ILE A 159 -25.17 -1.24 -11.64
CA ILE A 159 -23.91 -1.81 -12.13
C ILE A 159 -23.45 -2.91 -11.18
N THR A 160 -22.57 -3.79 -11.63
CA THR A 160 -21.94 -4.85 -10.83
C THR A 160 -20.46 -4.56 -10.56
N VAL A 161 -19.84 -5.28 -9.63
CA VAL A 161 -18.38 -5.27 -9.48
C VAL A 161 -17.70 -5.70 -10.78
N ALA A 162 -18.26 -6.68 -11.51
CA ALA A 162 -17.75 -7.07 -12.83
C ALA A 162 -17.76 -5.89 -13.84
N ASP A 163 -18.78 -5.05 -13.85
CA ASP A 163 -18.83 -3.85 -14.69
C ASP A 163 -17.72 -2.85 -14.31
N ILE A 164 -17.40 -2.74 -13.01
CA ILE A 164 -16.29 -1.91 -12.51
C ILE A 164 -14.94 -2.47 -12.98
N VAL A 165 -14.77 -3.80 -12.91
CA VAL A 165 -13.57 -4.50 -13.40
C VAL A 165 -13.41 -4.31 -14.91
N GLU A 166 -14.48 -4.42 -15.70
CA GLU A 166 -14.43 -4.19 -17.15
C GLU A 166 -14.05 -2.76 -17.51
N ASN A 167 -14.65 -1.76 -16.85
CA ASN A 167 -14.27 -0.37 -17.05
C ASN A 167 -12.79 -0.15 -16.69
N ALA A 168 -12.33 -0.70 -15.56
CA ALA A 168 -10.94 -0.57 -15.12
C ALA A 168 -9.97 -1.16 -16.15
N LYS A 169 -10.23 -2.37 -16.66
CA LYS A 169 -9.45 -3.01 -17.75
C LYS A 169 -9.33 -2.11 -18.97
N LYS A 170 -10.45 -1.53 -19.41
CA LYS A 170 -10.54 -0.71 -20.62
C LYS A 170 -9.87 0.65 -20.51
N GLU A 171 -9.76 1.19 -19.31
CA GLU A 171 -9.20 2.50 -19.05
C GLU A 171 -7.69 2.50 -18.75
N ILE A 172 -7.05 1.33 -18.56
CA ILE A 172 -5.60 1.25 -18.26
C ILE A 172 -4.77 1.97 -19.33
N GLN A 173 -3.76 2.72 -18.88
CA GLN A 173 -2.87 3.49 -19.74
C GLN A 173 -1.42 3.36 -19.28
N GLU A 174 -0.48 3.45 -20.22
CA GLU A 174 0.94 3.57 -19.88
C GLU A 174 1.21 4.86 -19.08
N ASN A 175 2.25 4.83 -18.24
CA ASN A 175 2.71 5.98 -17.44
C ASN A 175 1.67 6.56 -16.46
N GLU A 176 0.64 5.78 -16.07
CA GLU A 176 -0.28 6.15 -15.00
C GLU A 176 0.07 5.48 -13.66
N GLU A 177 -0.53 5.98 -12.57
CA GLU A 177 -0.45 5.29 -11.28
C GLU A 177 -1.26 3.99 -11.34
N VAL A 178 -0.55 2.86 -11.26
CA VAL A 178 -1.15 1.53 -11.45
C VAL A 178 -1.52 0.84 -10.13
N THR A 179 -1.15 1.39 -8.97
CA THR A 179 -1.25 0.73 -7.66
C THR A 179 -2.63 0.16 -7.36
N TRP A 180 -3.67 0.97 -7.52
CA TRP A 180 -5.04 0.57 -7.22
C TRP A 180 -5.61 -0.37 -8.29
N SER A 181 -5.28 -0.12 -9.56
CA SER A 181 -5.62 -1.00 -10.68
C SER A 181 -5.01 -2.39 -10.51
N LEU A 182 -3.72 -2.48 -10.20
CA LEU A 182 -3.01 -3.76 -9.97
C LEU A 182 -3.67 -4.54 -8.84
N TRP A 183 -3.93 -3.89 -7.71
CA TRP A 183 -4.57 -4.53 -6.56
C TRP A 183 -5.96 -5.07 -6.93
N GLY A 184 -6.83 -4.23 -7.48
CA GLY A 184 -8.17 -4.64 -7.86
C GLY A 184 -8.18 -5.75 -8.92
N LEU A 185 -7.46 -5.55 -10.02
CA LEU A 185 -7.51 -6.45 -11.16
C LEU A 185 -6.85 -7.81 -10.86
N VAL A 186 -5.74 -7.87 -10.12
CA VAL A 186 -5.11 -9.16 -9.79
C VAL A 186 -5.98 -10.00 -8.86
N HIS A 187 -6.76 -9.36 -7.99
CA HIS A 187 -7.73 -10.05 -7.13
C HIS A 187 -8.86 -10.70 -7.96
N TYR A 188 -9.46 -9.93 -8.88
CA TYR A 188 -10.63 -10.39 -9.63
C TYR A 188 -10.31 -11.26 -10.85
N LEU A 189 -9.17 -11.04 -11.51
CA LEU A 189 -8.81 -11.71 -12.77
C LEU A 189 -7.71 -12.76 -12.59
N GLY A 190 -6.94 -12.65 -11.51
CA GLY A 190 -5.78 -13.49 -11.28
C GLY A 190 -4.52 -13.03 -12.05
N PRO A 191 -3.40 -13.73 -11.83
CA PRO A 191 -2.08 -13.24 -12.21
C PRO A 191 -1.71 -13.47 -13.69
N ASP A 192 -2.47 -14.32 -14.40
CA ASP A 192 -2.24 -14.66 -15.82
C ASP A 192 -3.21 -13.93 -16.76
N ALA A 193 -3.99 -13.00 -16.22
CA ALA A 193 -5.04 -12.31 -16.97
C ALA A 193 -4.45 -11.51 -18.13
N THR A 194 -5.11 -11.61 -19.29
CA THR A 194 -4.89 -10.74 -20.45
C THR A 194 -6.21 -10.12 -20.89
N TRP A 195 -6.15 -8.91 -21.45
CA TRP A 195 -7.32 -8.21 -21.96
C TRP A 195 -6.95 -7.19 -23.03
N LEU A 196 -7.95 -6.72 -23.77
CA LEU A 196 -7.80 -5.58 -24.67
C LEU A 196 -8.31 -4.32 -23.97
N ASP A 197 -7.62 -3.20 -24.12
CA ASP A 197 -8.09 -1.89 -23.66
C ASP A 197 -9.22 -1.32 -24.57
N LYS A 198 -9.53 -0.03 -24.42
CA LYS A 198 -10.49 0.67 -25.28
C LYS A 198 -9.98 0.99 -26.69
N LYS A 199 -8.66 0.96 -26.92
CA LYS A 199 -8.02 1.17 -28.23
C LYS A 199 -7.76 -0.15 -28.98
N GLY A 200 -7.95 -1.29 -28.31
CA GLY A 200 -7.66 -2.60 -28.85
C GLY A 200 -6.21 -3.06 -28.62
N GLU A 201 -5.48 -2.39 -27.73
CA GLU A 201 -4.13 -2.76 -27.30
C GLU A 201 -4.22 -3.90 -26.28
N GLU A 202 -3.36 -4.91 -26.42
CA GLU A 202 -3.29 -6.05 -25.51
C GLU A 202 -2.51 -5.68 -24.25
N TRP A 203 -3.12 -5.97 -23.11
CA TRP A 203 -2.57 -5.83 -21.77
C TRP A 203 -2.51 -7.19 -21.09
N ARG A 204 -1.49 -7.39 -20.28
CA ARG A 204 -1.31 -8.54 -19.41
C ARG A 204 -1.15 -8.04 -17.98
N MET A 205 -1.56 -8.86 -17.02
CA MET A 205 -1.33 -8.54 -15.61
C MET A 205 0.14 -8.24 -15.30
N GLU A 206 1.07 -8.94 -15.98
CA GLU A 206 2.50 -8.73 -15.85
C GLU A 206 2.96 -7.31 -16.25
N ASP A 207 2.25 -6.64 -17.16
CA ASP A 207 2.55 -5.26 -17.57
C ASP A 207 2.27 -4.27 -16.42
N LEU A 208 1.22 -4.51 -15.63
CA LEU A 208 0.91 -3.71 -14.44
C LEU A 208 1.95 -3.95 -13.32
N VAL A 209 2.47 -5.17 -13.20
CA VAL A 209 3.57 -5.49 -12.26
C VAL A 209 4.84 -4.75 -12.67
N TYR A 210 5.17 -4.74 -13.96
CA TYR A 210 6.28 -3.95 -14.50
C TYR A 210 6.15 -2.47 -14.16
N MET A 211 4.99 -1.87 -14.45
CA MET A 211 4.72 -0.46 -14.14
C MET A 211 4.84 -0.18 -12.64
N GLN A 212 4.34 -1.08 -11.78
CA GLN A 212 4.43 -0.90 -10.33
C GLN A 212 5.86 -1.06 -9.80
N ASN A 213 6.67 -1.94 -10.40
CA ASN A 213 8.09 -2.06 -10.10
C ASN A 213 8.84 -0.78 -10.42
N ALA A 214 8.50 -0.13 -11.53
CA ALA A 214 9.10 1.13 -11.97
C ALA A 214 8.74 2.34 -11.08
N THR A 215 7.67 2.26 -10.29
CA THR A 215 7.31 3.32 -9.33
C THR A 215 8.33 3.43 -8.19
N LEU A 216 8.87 4.62 -7.98
CA LEU A 216 9.71 4.94 -6.80
C LEU A 216 8.81 5.03 -5.56
N SER A 217 9.13 4.26 -4.51
CA SER A 217 8.29 4.19 -3.31
C SER A 217 8.26 5.50 -2.53
N ASN A 218 9.42 6.16 -2.36
CA ASN A 218 9.58 7.16 -1.30
C ASN A 218 8.93 8.52 -1.60
N ASP A 219 8.54 8.78 -2.86
CA ASP A 219 7.95 10.07 -3.28
C ASP A 219 6.42 10.01 -3.44
N SER A 220 5.79 8.89 -3.07
CA SER A 220 4.36 8.65 -3.24
C SER A 220 3.58 8.76 -1.92
N ALA A 221 2.25 8.83 -2.01
CA ALA A 221 1.37 8.93 -0.84
C ALA A 221 1.69 7.84 0.21
N CYS A 222 1.67 8.22 1.49
CA CYS A 222 2.03 7.35 2.62
C CYS A 222 3.44 6.72 2.48
N GLY A 223 4.37 7.39 1.80
CA GLY A 223 5.76 6.92 1.60
C GLY A 223 5.88 5.67 0.74
N GLY A 224 4.89 5.38 -0.11
CA GLY A 224 4.90 4.22 -1.01
C GLY A 224 4.48 2.89 -0.41
N THR A 225 3.95 2.91 0.81
CA THR A 225 3.42 1.72 1.46
C THR A 225 2.25 1.08 0.70
N HIS A 226 1.37 1.89 0.06
CA HIS A 226 0.31 1.35 -0.81
C HIS A 226 0.87 0.63 -2.04
N ALA A 227 1.89 1.20 -2.68
CA ALA A 227 2.56 0.58 -3.82
C ALA A 227 3.20 -0.76 -3.43
N LEU A 228 3.88 -0.82 -2.27
CA LEU A 228 4.46 -2.06 -1.75
C LEU A 228 3.39 -3.08 -1.36
N PHE A 229 2.26 -2.64 -0.82
CA PHE A 229 1.13 -3.50 -0.51
C PHE A 229 0.56 -4.14 -1.78
N ALA A 230 0.20 -3.33 -2.79
CA ALA A 230 -0.38 -3.82 -4.03
C ALA A 230 0.56 -4.79 -4.75
N LEU A 231 1.86 -4.47 -4.79
CA LEU A 231 2.89 -5.33 -5.37
C LEU A 231 3.04 -6.65 -4.59
N SER A 232 2.99 -6.61 -3.26
CA SER A 232 3.02 -7.79 -2.40
C SER A 232 1.80 -8.67 -2.60
N TYR A 233 0.61 -8.07 -2.69
CA TYR A 233 -0.63 -8.76 -2.94
C TYR A 233 -0.61 -9.48 -4.29
N ALA A 234 -0.22 -8.77 -5.36
CA ALA A 234 -0.10 -9.34 -6.69
C ALA A 234 0.93 -10.48 -6.74
N ARG A 235 2.14 -10.26 -6.20
CA ARG A 235 3.19 -11.27 -6.12
C ARG A 235 2.73 -12.52 -5.36
N ASN A 236 2.00 -12.35 -4.26
CA ASN A 236 1.53 -13.48 -3.45
C ASN A 236 0.45 -14.25 -4.19
N THR A 237 -0.44 -13.56 -4.91
CA THR A 237 -1.43 -14.17 -5.80
C THR A 237 -0.74 -15.02 -6.88
N TYR A 238 0.32 -14.50 -7.52
CA TYR A 238 1.13 -15.24 -8.49
C TYR A 238 1.83 -16.47 -7.87
N LYS A 239 2.38 -16.37 -6.65
CA LYS A 239 2.98 -17.54 -5.99
C LYS A 239 1.95 -18.59 -5.59
N ASN A 240 0.80 -18.15 -5.08
CA ASN A 240 -0.26 -19.02 -4.60
C ASN A 240 -0.96 -19.77 -5.74
N SER A 241 -0.84 -19.31 -6.99
CA SER A 241 -1.25 -20.06 -8.17
C SER A 241 -0.29 -21.20 -8.55
N GLY A 242 0.76 -21.44 -7.76
CA GLY A 242 1.75 -22.50 -7.97
C GLY A 242 2.85 -22.15 -8.97
N GLN A 243 2.88 -20.92 -9.47
CA GLN A 243 3.86 -20.49 -10.45
C GLN A 243 5.22 -20.18 -9.83
N ARG A 244 6.28 -20.48 -10.57
CA ARG A 244 7.64 -20.07 -10.21
C ARG A 244 7.84 -18.60 -10.54
N LEU A 245 8.37 -17.84 -9.58
CA LEU A 245 8.78 -16.44 -9.78
C LEU A 245 9.79 -16.33 -10.93
N ARG A 246 9.48 -15.45 -11.88
CA ARG A 246 10.28 -15.12 -13.07
C ARG A 246 9.88 -13.76 -13.60
N GLY A 247 10.67 -13.18 -14.50
CA GLY A 247 10.35 -11.89 -15.13
C GLY A 247 10.06 -10.79 -14.10
N TYR A 248 9.03 -9.99 -14.35
CA TYR A 248 8.66 -8.87 -13.48
C TYR A 248 8.14 -9.33 -12.12
N TRP A 249 7.64 -10.57 -12.00
CA TRP A 249 7.27 -11.15 -10.71
C TRP A 249 8.47 -11.44 -9.80
N LEU A 250 9.60 -11.85 -10.39
CA LEU A 250 10.85 -12.03 -9.63
C LEU A 250 11.42 -10.68 -9.19
N GLU A 251 11.38 -9.67 -10.05
CA GLU A 251 11.78 -8.30 -9.70
C GLU A 251 10.91 -7.75 -8.55
N ALA A 252 9.60 -8.02 -8.60
CA ALA A 252 8.68 -7.66 -7.53
C ALA A 252 9.05 -8.33 -6.21
N ASP A 253 9.33 -9.65 -6.21
CA ASP A 253 9.79 -10.35 -5.01
C ASP A 253 11.09 -9.74 -4.47
N GLN A 254 12.09 -9.49 -5.32
CA GLN A 254 13.36 -8.89 -4.89
C GLN A 254 13.16 -7.50 -4.28
N LYS A 255 12.32 -6.66 -4.90
CA LYS A 255 11.96 -5.35 -4.36
C LYS A 255 11.30 -5.49 -2.99
N ILE A 256 10.32 -6.38 -2.85
CA ILE A 256 9.63 -6.64 -1.57
C ILE A 256 10.61 -7.13 -0.50
N GLN A 257 11.49 -8.09 -0.81
CA GLN A 257 12.48 -8.59 0.15
C GLN A 257 13.41 -7.47 0.62
N ARG A 258 13.85 -6.60 -0.29
CA ARG A 258 14.66 -5.43 0.08
C ARG A 258 13.94 -4.56 1.13
N TYR A 259 12.69 -4.18 0.88
CA TYR A 259 11.94 -3.36 1.83
C TYR A 259 11.60 -4.07 3.14
N ILE A 260 11.49 -5.40 3.14
CA ILE A 260 11.37 -6.19 4.37
C ILE A 260 12.65 -6.05 5.21
N GLU A 261 13.83 -6.17 4.59
CA GLU A 261 15.10 -5.99 5.31
C GLU A 261 15.31 -4.54 5.77
N GLU A 262 14.93 -3.55 4.95
CA GLU A 262 14.96 -2.13 5.35
C GLU A 262 14.04 -1.88 6.55
N ALA A 263 12.82 -2.41 6.54
CA ALA A 263 11.90 -2.31 7.67
C ALA A 263 12.48 -2.96 8.94
N ARG A 264 13.05 -4.16 8.83
CA ARG A 264 13.70 -4.85 9.96
C ARG A 264 14.86 -4.05 10.55
N ALA A 265 15.64 -3.38 9.70
CA ALA A 265 16.74 -2.54 10.15
C ALA A 265 16.27 -1.31 10.94
N MET A 266 15.05 -0.84 10.72
CA MET A 266 14.42 0.27 11.43
C MET A 266 13.54 -0.16 12.62
N GLN A 267 13.42 -1.46 12.88
CA GLN A 267 12.57 -1.99 13.93
C GLN A 267 13.31 -2.00 15.28
N ASN A 268 12.71 -1.36 16.27
CA ASN A 268 13.15 -1.37 17.66
C ASN A 268 12.86 -2.73 18.32
N LEU A 269 13.52 -3.00 19.45
CA LEU A 269 13.34 -4.24 20.20
C LEU A 269 11.91 -4.46 20.71
N ASP A 270 11.16 -3.38 20.95
CA ASP A 270 9.75 -3.41 21.34
C ASP A 270 8.79 -3.57 20.16
N GLY A 271 9.32 -3.78 18.95
CA GLY A 271 8.56 -3.93 17.71
C GLY A 271 8.10 -2.62 17.07
N SER A 272 8.32 -1.47 17.72
CA SER A 272 8.07 -0.15 17.11
C SER A 272 9.05 0.15 15.98
N PHE A 273 8.74 1.15 15.14
CA PHE A 273 9.64 1.60 14.07
C PHE A 273 10.02 3.05 14.30
N SER A 274 11.29 3.39 14.09
CA SER A 274 11.81 4.75 14.17
C SER A 274 12.75 5.04 13.00
N TYR A 275 12.68 6.27 12.49
CA TYR A 275 13.55 6.80 11.44
C TYR A 275 14.96 7.15 11.95
#